data_AF-A0A135V8V1-F1
#
_entry.id   AF-A0A135V8V1-F1
#
_cell.length_a   1.000
_cell.length_b   1.000
_cell.length_c   1.000
_cell.angle_alpha   90.00
_cell.angle_beta   90.00
_cell.angle_gamma   90.00
#
_symmetry.space_group_name_H-M   'P 1'
#
loop_
_entity.id
_entity.type
_entity.pdbx_description
1 polymer ?
#
loop_
_entity_poly.entity_id
_entity_poly.type
_entity_poly.pdbx_seq_one_letter_code
_entity_poly.pdbx_strand_id
1 'polypeptide(L)' 'MEPKAKAWGAMLKEFYPDNNSGIRVYSFELDPELAEIARDIVKLAGMSDIVTVIDGPGAESLKGLVKNGDIKPEC' A
#
# COMPACT_ATOMS: atom_id res chain seq x y z
N MET A 1 14.17 13.45 -9.22
CA MET A 1 14.10 12.52 -8.07
C MET A 1 12.89 11.63 -8.33
N GLU A 2 13.08 10.34 -8.58
CA GLU A 2 11.93 9.45 -8.80
C GLU A 2 11.18 9.22 -7.48
N PRO A 3 9.84 9.30 -7.46
CA PRO A 3 9.06 9.00 -6.27
C PRO A 3 9.30 7.54 -5.88
N LYS A 4 9.81 7.35 -4.67
CA LYS A 4 10.07 6.05 -4.03
C LYS A 4 8.97 5.02 -4.30
N ALA A 5 7.69 5.39 -4.13
CA ALA A 5 6.54 4.51 -4.37
C ALA A 5 6.45 3.90 -5.78
N LYS A 6 6.96 4.58 -6.82
CA LYS A 6 6.97 4.03 -8.19
C LYS A 6 7.94 2.86 -8.33
N ALA A 7 9.06 2.87 -7.61
CA ALA A 7 10.12 1.87 -7.75
C ALA A 7 9.63 0.47 -7.34
N TRP A 8 9.09 0.30 -6.13
CA TRP A 8 8.65 -1.03 -5.69
C TRP A 8 7.32 -1.46 -6.31
N GLY A 9 6.40 -0.53 -6.56
CA GLY A 9 5.14 -0.87 -7.21
C GLY A 9 5.34 -1.40 -8.64
N ALA A 10 6.29 -0.83 -9.39
CA ALA A 10 6.64 -1.33 -10.72
C ALA A 10 7.28 -2.72 -10.64
N MET A 11 8.19 -2.93 -9.68
CA MET A 11 8.79 -4.23 -9.39
C MET A 11 7.73 -5.29 -9.05
N LEU A 12 6.71 -4.96 -8.24
CA LEU A 12 5.64 -5.90 -7.90
C LEU A 12 4.81 -6.31 -9.13
N LYS A 13 4.51 -5.38 -10.04
CA LYS A 13 3.84 -5.73 -11.30
C LYS A 13 4.73 -6.57 -12.22
N GLU A 14 6.04 -6.33 -12.21
CA GLU A 14 7.02 -7.11 -12.97
C GLU A 14 7.18 -8.53 -12.41
N PHE A 15 7.20 -8.70 -11.10
CA PHE A 15 7.32 -10.02 -10.46
C PHE A 15 6.04 -10.86 -10.58
N TYR A 16 4.88 -10.22 -10.75
CA TYR A 16 3.58 -10.90 -10.79
C TYR A 16 2.72 -10.46 -11.99
N PRO A 17 3.21 -10.64 -13.23
CA PRO A 17 2.59 -10.05 -14.42
C PRO A 17 1.20 -10.61 -14.75
N ASP A 18 0.93 -11.86 -14.38
CA ASP A 18 -0.28 -12.60 -14.81
C ASP A 18 -1.33 -12.78 -13.70
N ASN A 19 -1.04 -12.39 -12.45
CA ASN A 19 -1.97 -12.60 -11.33
C ASN A 19 -1.76 -11.62 -10.17
N ASN A 20 -2.14 -10.36 -10.38
CA ASN A 20 -2.14 -9.34 -9.31
C ASN A 20 -3.27 -9.54 -8.28
N SER A 21 -4.19 -10.49 -8.46
CA SER A 21 -5.39 -10.61 -7.61
C SER A 21 -5.09 -11.04 -6.18
N GLY A 22 -3.86 -11.49 -5.91
CA GLY A 22 -3.39 -11.88 -4.57
C GLY A 22 -2.54 -10.83 -3.86
N ILE A 23 -2.13 -9.76 -4.54
CA ILE A 23 -1.15 -8.80 -3.98
C ILE A 23 -1.91 -7.62 -3.40
N ARG A 24 -1.72 -7.39 -2.10
CA ARG A 24 -2.15 -6.18 -1.43
C ARG A 24 -0.99 -5.59 -0.65
N VAL A 25 -0.67 -4.34 -0.93
CA VAL A 25 0.36 -3.56 -0.22
C VAL A 25 -0.34 -2.52 0.63
N TYR A 26 -0.02 -2.49 1.91
CA TYR A 26 -0.47 -1.44 2.82
C TYR A 26 0.73 -0.57 3.19
N SER A 27 0.65 0.73 2.88
CA SER A 27 1.59 1.74 3.35
C SER A 27 0.98 2.51 4.51
N PHE A 28 1.75 2.73 5.57
CA PHE A 28 1.30 3.48 6.74
C PHE A 28 2.08 4.79 6.83
N GLU A 29 1.38 5.91 6.80
CA GLU A 29 1.97 7.24 6.90
C GLU A 29 1.47 7.95 8.15
N LEU A 30 2.38 8.35 9.05
CA LEU A 30 1.98 8.97 10.31
C LEU A 30 1.39 10.37 10.09
N ASP A 31 1.92 11.09 9.11
CA ASP A 31 1.50 12.45 8.77
C ASP A 31 0.37 12.39 7.73
N PRO A 32 -0.80 13.01 7.99
CA PRO A 32 -1.94 12.97 7.08
C PRO A 32 -1.70 13.70 5.76
N GLU A 33 -0.88 14.76 5.73
CA GLU A 33 -0.52 15.49 4.51
C GLU A 33 0.38 14.61 3.63
N LEU A 34 1.36 13.93 4.23
CA LEU A 34 2.20 12.98 3.49
C LEU A 34 1.41 11.77 3.01
N ALA A 35 0.42 11.30 3.77
CA ALA A 35 -0.49 10.24 3.36
C ALA A 35 -1.30 10.64 2.12
N GLU A 36 -1.79 11.88 2.06
CA GLU A 36 -2.49 12.41 0.87
C GLU A 36 -1.57 12.46 -0.35
N ILE A 37 -0.35 12.98 -0.19
CA ILE A 37 0.65 13.00 -1.27
C ILE A 37 0.97 11.57 -1.75
N ALA A 38 1.11 10.62 -0.83
CA ALA A 38 1.36 9.22 -1.18
C ALA A 38 0.18 8.60 -1.94
N ARG A 39 -1.07 8.89 -1.55
CA ARG A 39 -2.28 8.46 -2.29
C ARG A 39 -2.29 9.01 -3.71
N ASP A 40 -1.93 10.27 -3.89
CA ASP A 40 -1.84 10.88 -5.23
C ASP A 40 -0.75 10.24 -6.09
N ILE A 41 0.42 9.94 -5.52
CA ILE A 41 1.50 9.25 -6.23
C ILE A 41 1.06 7.84 -6.65
N VAL A 42 0.40 7.09 -5.77
CA VAL A 42 -0.14 5.75 -6.06
C VAL A 42 -1.16 5.82 -7.20
N LYS A 43 -2.05 6.81 -7.17
CA LYS A 43 -3.05 7.06 -8.22
C LYS A 43 -2.40 7.39 -9.56
N LEU A 44 -1.43 8.31 -9.57
CA LEU A 44 -0.68 8.69 -10.78
C LEU A 44 0.14 7.53 -11.35
N ALA A 45 0.54 6.56 -10.51
CA ALA A 45 1.23 5.35 -10.94
C ALA A 45 0.28 4.25 -11.45
N GLY A 46 -1.04 4.43 -11.39
CA GLY A 46 -2.02 3.41 -11.76
C GLY A 46 -1.94 2.17 -10.86
N MET A 47 -1.75 2.39 -9.56
CA MET A 47 -1.51 1.32 -8.56
C MET A 47 -2.57 1.25 -7.47
N SER A 48 -3.65 2.03 -7.59
CA SER A 48 -4.72 2.08 -6.59
C SER A 48 -5.41 0.74 -6.34
N ASP A 49 -5.32 -0.22 -7.27
CA ASP A 49 -5.88 -1.56 -7.10
C ASP A 49 -5.02 -2.49 -6.22
N ILE A 50 -3.76 -2.12 -5.96
CA ILE A 50 -2.76 -2.95 -5.28
C ILE A 50 -2.26 -2.27 -3.99
N VAL A 51 -2.08 -0.94 -4.01
CA VAL A 51 -1.51 -0.19 -2.90
C VAL A 51 -2.57 0.64 -2.20
N THR A 52 -2.77 0.36 -0.91
CA THR A 52 -3.62 1.14 -0.01
C THR A 52 -2.74 1.93 0.95
N VAL A 53 -2.93 3.26 1.00
CA VAL A 53 -2.23 4.13 1.96
C VAL A 53 -3.17 4.47 3.10
N ILE A 54 -2.73 4.16 4.32
CA ILE A 54 -3.48 4.39 5.56
C ILE A 54 -2.71 5.43 6.38
N ASP A 55 -3.39 6.51 6.74
CA ASP A 55 -2.85 7.47 7.68
C ASP A 55 -3.00 7.00 9.13
N GLY A 56 -1.94 7.21 9.93
CA GLY A 56 -1.89 6.89 11.34
C GLY A 56 -0.71 5.98 11.74
N PRO A 57 -0.52 5.72 13.05
CA PRO A 57 0.55 4.86 13.52
C PRO A 57 0.44 3.45 12.93
N GLY A 58 1.52 2.95 12.31
CA GLY A 58 1.51 1.66 11.60
C GLY A 58 1.10 0.48 12.49
N ALA A 59 1.52 0.46 13.76
CA ALA A 59 1.14 -0.60 14.70
C ALA A 59 -0.38 -0.65 14.96
N GLU A 60 -1.01 0.51 15.19
CA GLU A 60 -2.45 0.59 15.46
C GLU A 60 -3.26 0.34 14.18
N SER A 61 -2.79 0.85 13.05
CA SER A 61 -3.39 0.62 11.74
C SER A 61 -3.37 -0.87 11.37
N LEU A 62 -2.23 -1.55 11.60
CA LEU A 62 -2.11 -3.00 11.36
C LEU A 62 -3.03 -3.82 12.27
N LYS A 63 -3.13 -3.47 13.56
CA LYS A 63 -4.11 -4.10 14.47
C LYS A 63 -5.53 -3.93 13.96
N GLY A 64 -5.87 -2.75 13.43
CA GLY A 64 -7.15 -2.47 12.79
C GLY A 64 -7.42 -3.40 11.61
N LEU A 65 -6.47 -3.53 10.68
CA LEU A 65 -6.57 -4.42 9.52
C LEU A 65 -6.78 -5.89 9.91
N VAL A 66 -6.06 -6.38 10.93
CA VAL A 66 -6.25 -7.74 11.44
C VAL A 66 -7.62 -7.91 12.08
N LYS A 67 -8.03 -6.96 12.92
CA LYS A 67 -9.33 -6.98 13.61
C LYS A 67 -10.51 -6.98 12.63
N ASN A 68 -10.40 -6.24 11.53
CA ASN A 68 -11.43 -6.12 10.50
C ASN A 68 -11.45 -7.30 9.52
N GLY A 69 -10.42 -8.16 9.54
CA GLY A 69 -10.28 -9.29 8.63
C GLY A 69 -9.70 -8.94 7.26
N ASP A 70 -9.19 -7.73 7.08
CA ASP A 70 -8.55 -7.26 5.85
C ASP A 70 -7.21 -7.99 5.58
N ILE A 71 -6.52 -8.34 6.67
CA ILE A 71 -5.30 -9.15 6.70
C ILE A 71 -5.47 -10.26 7.72
N LYS A 72 -4.99 -11.47 7.40
CA LYS A 72 -4.90 -12.58 8.35
C LYS A 72 -3.43 -12.79 8.73
N PRO A 73 -3.09 -12.87 10.03
CA PRO A 73 -1.76 -13.32 10.42
C PRO A 73 -1.55 -14.74 9.92
N GLU A 74 -0.37 -15.03 9.37
CA GLU A 74 0.00 -16.41 9.04
C GLU A 74 0.13 -17.21 10.35
N CYS A 75 -0.46 -18.41 10.36
CA CYS A 75 -0.44 -19.33 11.51
C CYS A 75 0.91 -20.00 11.68
#